data_AF-A0A820QHK4-F1
#
_entry.id   AF-A0A820QHK4-F1
#
_cell.length_a   1.000
_cell.length_b   1.000
_cell.length_c   1.000
_cell.angle_alpha   90.00
_cell.angle_beta   90.00
_cell.angle_gamma   90.00
#
_symmetry.space_group_name_H-M   'P 1'
#
loop_
_entity.id
_entity.type
_entity.pdbx_description
1 polymer ?
#
loop_
_entity_poly.entity_id
_entity_poly.type
_entity_poly.pdbx_seq_one_letter_code
_entity_poly.pdbx_strand_id
1 'polypeptide(L)' 'MLKAQQINSRRLVWTGRETLRDSDPEMYGLIQKEKSRQKRGLEMIASENFTSRSVLETLGSCLTNKYSE' A
#
# COMPACT_ATOMS: atom_id res chain seq x y z
N MET A 1 15.13 -41.99 -17.16
CA MET A 1 16.11 -41.31 -16.28
C MET A 1 15.75 -39.82 -16.28
N LEU A 2 14.77 -39.38 -15.49
CA LEU A 2 14.93 -38.93 -14.11
C LEU A 2 16.04 -37.87 -13.95
N LYS A 3 15.67 -36.60 -14.12
CA LYS A 3 15.91 -35.58 -13.10
C LYS A 3 14.66 -34.73 -12.99
N ALA A 4 13.77 -35.15 -12.09
CA ALA A 4 12.73 -34.30 -11.53
C ALA A 4 13.45 -33.11 -10.90
N GLN A 5 13.44 -31.96 -11.57
CA GLN A 5 13.82 -30.71 -10.94
C GLN A 5 12.78 -30.43 -9.87
N GLN A 6 13.30 -30.38 -8.65
CA GLN A 6 12.62 -30.27 -7.40
C GLN A 6 11.80 -28.97 -7.37
N ILE A 7 10.53 -29.05 -7.79
CA ILE A 7 9.55 -27.99 -7.60
C ILE A 7 9.26 -27.98 -6.10
N ASN A 8 10.03 -27.18 -5.35
CA ASN A 8 9.76 -26.90 -3.95
C ASN A 8 8.55 -25.96 -3.87
N SER A 9 7.36 -26.52 -4.11
CA SER A 9 6.08 -25.83 -4.11
C SER A 9 5.61 -25.58 -2.67
N ARG A 10 6.31 -24.69 -1.94
CA ARG A 10 5.61 -23.87 -0.96
C ARG A 10 4.96 -22.76 -1.75
N ARG A 11 3.73 -22.97 -2.23
CA ARG A 11 2.90 -21.86 -2.71
C ARG A 11 2.90 -20.84 -1.58
N LEU A 12 3.51 -19.69 -1.78
CA LEU A 12 3.25 -18.52 -0.95
C LEU A 12 1.74 -18.30 -1.09
N VAL A 13 0.99 -18.73 -0.09
CA VAL A 13 -0.46 -18.56 -0.07
C VAL A 13 -0.67 -17.06 0.05
N TRP A 14 -1.31 -16.44 -0.94
CA TRP A 14 -1.65 -15.04 -0.86
C TRP A 14 -2.67 -14.85 0.27
N THR A 15 -2.31 -14.03 1.25
CA THR A 15 -3.11 -13.85 2.49
C THR A 15 -3.83 -12.51 2.52
N GLY A 16 -3.44 -11.55 1.67
CA GLY A 16 -3.95 -10.18 1.67
C GLY A 16 -3.55 -9.39 2.92
N ARG A 17 -2.56 -9.88 3.67
CA ARG A 17 -2.03 -9.28 4.91
C ARG A 17 -0.60 -8.79 4.76
N GLU A 18 -0.01 -9.02 3.59
CA GLU A 18 1.31 -8.56 3.23
C GLU A 18 1.35 -7.03 3.25
N THR A 19 2.48 -6.44 3.64
CA THR A 19 2.60 -4.98 3.59
C THR A 19 2.67 -4.52 2.14
N LEU A 20 2.21 -3.30 1.85
CA LEU A 20 2.32 -2.72 0.51
C LEU A 20 3.77 -2.71 0.03
N ARG A 21 4.74 -2.52 0.94
CA ARG A 21 6.17 -2.53 0.61
C ARG A 21 6.65 -3.87 0.05
N ASP A 22 6.16 -4.98 0.61
CA ASP A 22 6.58 -6.32 0.22
C ASP A 22 5.75 -6.85 -0.95
N SER A 23 4.45 -6.50 -0.98
CA SER A 23 3.53 -6.90 -2.05
C SER A 23 3.73 -6.09 -3.34
N ASP A 24 4.02 -4.79 -3.23
CA ASP A 24 4.22 -3.86 -4.36
C ASP A 24 5.26 -2.77 -4.02
N PRO A 25 6.56 -3.08 -4.18
CA PRO A 25 7.63 -2.13 -3.87
C PRO A 25 7.68 -0.93 -4.81
N GLU A 26 7.16 -1.04 -6.04
CA GLU A 26 7.13 0.06 -7.00
C GLU A 26 6.13 1.13 -6.55
N MET A 27 4.89 0.72 -6.26
CA MET A 27 3.86 1.62 -5.75
C MET A 27 4.23 2.24 -4.40
N TYR A 28 4.81 1.44 -3.50
CA TYR A 28 5.34 1.96 -2.24
C TYR A 28 6.40 3.05 -2.48
N GLY A 29 7.29 2.84 -3.45
CA GLY A 29 8.31 3.82 -3.83
C GLY A 29 7.72 5.14 -4.32
N LEU A 30 6.66 5.10 -5.14
CA LEU A 30 5.96 6.29 -5.63
C LEU A 30 5.29 7.07 -4.50
N ILE A 31 4.59 6.39 -3.59
CA ILE A 31 3.94 7.02 -2.43
C ILE A 31 4.96 7.73 -1.55
N GLN A 32 6.12 7.11 -1.33
CA GLN A 32 7.18 7.70 -0.51
C GLN A 32 7.82 8.93 -1.17
N LYS A 33 7.98 8.92 -2.50
CA LYS A 33 8.43 10.09 -3.26
C LYS A 33 7.45 11.25 -3.13
N GLU A 34 6.15 10.99 -3.29
CA GLU A 34 5.11 12.02 -3.15
C GLU A 34 5.03 12.57 -1.73
N LYS A 35 5.08 11.70 -0.72
CA LYS A 35 5.16 12.11 0.69
C LYS A 35 6.38 13.00 0.96
N SER A 36 7.51 12.72 0.32
CA SER A 36 8.69 13.57 0.43
C SER A 36 8.54 14.90 -0.31
N ARG A 37 7.83 14.92 -1.45
CA ARG A 37 7.54 16.14 -2.21
C ARG A 37 6.70 17.10 -1.35
N GLN A 38 5.58 16.61 -0.81
CA GLN A 38 4.67 17.39 0.04
C GLN A 38 5.36 17.93 1.30
N LYS A 39 6.27 17.17 1.92
CA LYS A 39 7.02 17.62 3.11
C LYS A 39 8.05 18.70 2.84
N ARG A 40 8.60 18.74 1.62
CA ARG A 40 9.68 19.67 1.24
C ARG A 40 9.14 20.87 0.47
N GLY A 41 8.00 20.72 -0.19
CA GLY A 41 7.32 21.78 -0.92
C GLY A 41 6.56 22.73 0.00
N LEU A 42 6.43 23.97 -0.45
CA LEU A 42 5.47 24.91 0.11
C LEU A 42 4.18 24.79 -0.72
N GLU A 43 3.19 24.10 -0.19
CA GLU A 43 1.90 23.93 -0.86
C GLU A 43 1.08 25.22 -0.73
N MET A 44 0.88 25.92 -1.85
CA MET A 44 0.19 27.23 -1.92
C MET A 44 -1.20 27.16 -2.57
N ILE A 45 -1.70 25.95 -2.80
CA ILE A 45 -3.02 25.73 -3.39
C ILE A 45 -4.06 25.81 -2.26
N ALA A 46 -4.88 26.86 -2.27
CA ALA A 46 -5.81 27.17 -1.16
C ALA A 46 -6.84 26.07 -0.87
N SER A 47 -7.16 25.21 -1.85
CA SER A 47 -8.11 24.10 -1.68
C SER A 47 -7.48 22.81 -1.15
N GLU A 48 -6.14 22.72 -1.10
CA GLU A 48 -5.43 21.54 -0.63
C GLU A 48 -5.05 21.68 0.85
N ASN A 49 -5.03 20.55 1.56
CA ASN A 49 -4.70 20.54 2.98
C ASN A 49 -4.10 19.19 3.43
N PHE A 50 -3.39 19.21 4.55
CA PHE A 50 -2.89 18.01 5.20
C PHE A 50 -3.89 17.51 6.24
N THR A 51 -4.50 16.37 5.95
CA THR A 51 -5.44 15.74 6.89
C THR A 51 -4.70 15.11 8.08
N SER A 52 -5.43 14.88 9.17
CA SER A 52 -4.87 14.27 10.38
C SER A 52 -4.59 12.77 10.17
N ARG A 53 -3.68 12.23 11.00
CA ARG A 53 -3.37 10.79 10.99
C ARG A 53 -4.60 9.93 11.29
N SER A 54 -5.46 10.35 12.20
CA SER A 54 -6.67 9.60 12.58
C SER A 54 -7.66 9.47 11.41
N VAL A 55 -7.77 10.50 10.56
CA VAL A 55 -8.61 10.45 9.36
C VAL A 55 -8.03 9.46 8.34
N LEU A 56 -6.71 9.46 8.13
CA LEU A 56 -6.06 8.49 7.23
C LEU A 56 -6.19 7.04 7.72
N GLU A 57 -6.08 6.80 9.03
CA GLU A 57 -6.26 5.47 9.62
C GLU A 57 -7.70 4.97 9.46
N THR A 58 -8.68 5.87 9.62
CA THR A 58 -10.10 5.55 9.37
C THR A 58 -10.34 5.22 7.90
N LEU A 59 -9.74 5.98 6.97
CA LEU A 59 -9.87 5.75 5.53
C LEU A 59 -9.31 4.39 5.10
N GLY A 60 -8.20 3.95 5.69
CA GLY A 60 -7.59 2.64 5.44
C GLY A 60 -8.20 1.46 6.22
N SER A 61 -9.38 1.65 6.82
CA SER A 61 -10.01 0.63 7.67
C SER A 61 -10.88 -0.36 6.88
N CYS A 62 -11.45 -1.34 7.58
CA CYS A 62 -12.36 -2.33 7.01
C CYS A 62 -13.69 -1.75 6.49
N LEU A 63 -13.98 -0.46 6.73
CA LEU A 63 -15.19 0.20 6.24
C LEU A 63 -15.30 0.17 4.71
N THR A 64 -14.16 0.11 3.99
CA THR A 64 -14.11 -0.01 2.52
C THR A 64 -14.76 -1.29 1.99
N ASN A 65 -14.91 -2.33 2.81
CA ASN A 65 -15.51 -3.59 2.42
C ASN A 65 -17.04 -3.60 2.56
N LYS A 66 -17.63 -2.55 3.13
CA LYS A 66 -19.05 -2.53 3.49
C LYS A 66 -19.91 -2.06 2.32
N TYR A 67 -20.89 -2.87 1.93
CA TYR A 67 -22.05 -2.45 1.11
C TYR A 67 -23.18 -1.96 2.04
N SER A 68 -23.80 -0.82 1.71
CA SER A 68 -24.76 -0.14 2.59
C SER A 68 -25.91 0.56 1.86
N GLU A 69 -26.22 0.13 0.64
CA GLU A 69 -27.49 0.46 -0.05
C GLU A 69 -28.57 -0.56 0.29
#